data_AF-A0A2V3J1H4-F1
#
_entry.id   AF-A0A2V3J1H4-F1
#
_cell.length_a   1.000
_cell.length_b   1.000
_cell.length_c   1.000
_cell.angle_alpha   90.00
_cell.angle_beta   90.00
_cell.angle_gamma   90.00
#
_symmetry.space_group_name_H-M   'P 1'
#
loop_
_entity.id
_entity.type
_entity.pdbx_description
1 polymer ?
#
loop_
_entity_poly.entity_id
_entity_poly.type
_entity_poly.pdbx_seq_one_letter_code
_entity_poly.pdbx_strand_id
1 'polypeptide(L)'
;MFAFTPFHSPALSSKRTYGTVSARVCAARPFHICRSKPNPRFFAAASGWAETRLKIPHLRTNTRSHPDLPGVCFEQAPLITTDDLFKIIRGETPDEWVNEIVRTLLGWQQLDDGSWNDDQVKSAWKEIYPDGPPDFIGSVDDYSPARDRPVKIAMQRLTRSIPPDYKQSIREILGPLGFRGWKVEELTPNRTRRATAVNWILYWYRVHHPDYQWS
;
A
#
# COMPACT_ATOMS: atom_id res chain seq x y z
N MET A 1 -20.95 39.57 -51.20
CA MET A 1 -22.30 39.20 -51.71
C MET A 1 -22.10 38.25 -52.88
N PHE A 2 -21.96 36.95 -52.61
CA PHE A 2 -21.95 35.91 -53.64
C PHE A 2 -22.65 34.67 -53.08
N ALA A 3 -23.44 34.06 -53.97
CA ALA A 3 -24.66 33.36 -53.68
C ALA A 3 -24.47 31.89 -53.30
N PHE A 4 -25.40 31.42 -52.47
CA PHE A 4 -25.72 30.02 -52.23
C PHE A 4 -26.21 29.34 -53.53
N THR A 5 -25.67 28.15 -53.81
CA THR A 5 -26.40 27.11 -54.56
C THR A 5 -26.19 25.76 -53.86
N PRO A 6 -27.26 24.98 -53.60
CA PRO A 6 -27.19 23.72 -52.87
C PRO A 6 -26.87 22.56 -53.82
N PHE A 7 -25.92 21.70 -53.45
CA PHE A 7 -25.61 20.49 -54.20
C PHE A 7 -26.38 19.28 -53.64
N HIS A 8 -27.07 18.62 -54.56
CA HIS A 8 -27.97 17.49 -54.39
C HIS A 8 -27.24 16.23 -53.92
N SER A 9 -27.83 15.50 -52.97
CA SER A 9 -27.48 14.10 -52.66
C SER A 9 -27.92 13.16 -53.78
N PRO A 10 -27.15 12.08 -54.02
CA PRO A 10 -27.72 10.81 -54.43
C PRO A 10 -27.52 9.74 -53.36
N ALA A 11 -28.64 9.15 -52.95
CA ALA A 11 -28.70 7.93 -52.16
C ALA A 11 -28.18 6.74 -52.97
N LEU A 12 -27.24 5.97 -52.42
CA LEU A 12 -26.93 4.62 -52.88
C LEU A 12 -26.94 3.65 -51.71
N SER A 13 -28.02 2.88 -51.72
CA SER A 13 -28.26 1.64 -51.01
C SER A 13 -27.11 0.64 -51.24
N SER A 14 -26.49 0.15 -50.16
CA SER A 14 -25.93 -1.20 -50.16
C SER A 14 -26.34 -1.93 -48.89
N LYS A 15 -27.15 -2.98 -49.10
CA LYS A 15 -27.60 -3.91 -48.07
C LYS A 15 -26.39 -4.76 -47.67
N ARG A 16 -25.89 -4.59 -46.44
CA ARG A 16 -24.96 -5.55 -45.83
C ARG A 16 -25.75 -6.40 -44.85
N THR A 17 -26.12 -7.59 -45.31
CA THR A 17 -26.69 -8.67 -44.52
C THR A 17 -25.67 -9.12 -43.47
N TYR A 18 -25.93 -8.80 -42.20
CA TYR A 18 -25.22 -9.42 -41.08
C TYR A 18 -26.01 -10.66 -40.65
N GLY A 19 -25.33 -11.81 -40.73
CA GLY A 19 -25.88 -13.10 -40.35
C GLY A 19 -26.29 -13.13 -38.88
N THR A 20 -27.46 -13.70 -38.64
CA THR A 20 -28.04 -14.02 -37.35
C THR A 20 -27.13 -15.02 -36.62
N VAL A 21 -26.30 -14.55 -35.69
CA VAL A 21 -25.61 -15.45 -34.75
C VAL A 21 -26.58 -15.76 -33.62
N SER A 22 -27.15 -16.96 -33.70
CA SER A 22 -27.90 -17.64 -32.66
C SER A 22 -27.06 -17.73 -31.37
N ALA A 23 -27.30 -16.82 -30.42
CA ALA A 23 -26.78 -16.95 -29.06
C ALA A 23 -27.50 -18.12 -28.37
N ARG A 24 -26.86 -19.29 -28.38
CA ARG A 24 -27.25 -20.39 -27.48
C ARG A 24 -27.05 -19.90 -26.06
N VAL A 25 -28.14 -19.95 -25.30
CA VAL A 25 -28.15 -19.87 -23.84
C VAL A 25 -27.26 -21.00 -23.30
N CYS A 26 -26.00 -20.70 -23.04
CA CYS A 26 -25.14 -21.55 -22.24
C CYS A 26 -25.51 -21.31 -20.78
N ALA A 27 -26.20 -22.29 -20.20
CA ALA A 27 -26.52 -22.39 -18.79
C ALA A 27 -25.29 -22.01 -17.93
N ALA A 28 -25.53 -21.09 -17.00
CA ALA A 28 -24.58 -20.69 -15.97
C ALA A 28 -24.11 -21.95 -15.22
N ARG A 29 -22.85 -22.34 -15.43
CA ARG A 29 -22.17 -23.24 -14.52
C ARG A 29 -21.86 -22.45 -13.25
N PRO A 30 -22.21 -22.94 -12.05
CA PRO A 30 -21.79 -22.29 -10.83
C PRO A 30 -20.27 -22.24 -10.82
N PHE A 31 -19.71 -21.03 -10.76
CA PHE A 31 -18.30 -20.84 -10.43
C PHE A 31 -18.10 -21.49 -9.06
N HIS A 32 -17.54 -22.70 -9.04
CA HIS A 32 -16.87 -23.17 -7.86
C HIS A 32 -15.71 -22.23 -7.61
N ILE A 33 -15.91 -21.34 -6.64
CA ILE A 33 -14.84 -20.61 -5.96
C ILE A 33 -13.94 -21.69 -5.39
N CYS A 34 -12.90 -22.04 -6.15
CA CYS A 34 -11.83 -22.86 -5.66
C CYS A 34 -11.16 -22.01 -4.57
N ARG A 35 -11.54 -22.25 -3.30
CA ARG A 35 -10.80 -21.77 -2.13
C ARG A 35 -9.41 -22.42 -2.20
N SER A 36 -8.53 -21.88 -3.01
CA SER A 36 -7.10 -22.12 -2.85
C SER A 36 -6.76 -21.53 -1.51
N LYS A 37 -6.64 -22.40 -0.50
CA LYS A 37 -6.08 -22.06 0.81
C LYS A 37 -4.81 -21.24 0.56
N PRO A 38 -4.65 -20.05 1.14
CA PRO A 38 -3.37 -19.36 1.06
C PRO A 38 -2.32 -20.32 1.63
N ASN A 39 -1.30 -20.58 0.81
CA ASN A 39 -0.22 -21.49 1.12
C ASN A 39 0.44 -20.98 2.41
N PRO A 40 0.45 -21.75 3.52
CA PRO A 40 1.10 -21.36 4.76
C PRO A 40 2.60 -21.56 4.58
N ARG A 41 3.21 -20.79 3.69
CA ARG A 41 4.62 -20.46 3.84
C ARG A 41 4.70 -19.47 4.99
N PHE A 42 4.55 -20.00 6.19
CA PHE A 42 5.30 -19.53 7.34
C PHE A 42 6.73 -19.38 6.85
N PHE A 43 7.13 -18.14 6.61
CA PHE A 43 8.51 -17.83 6.29
C PHE A 43 9.33 -18.29 7.48
N ALA A 44 10.12 -19.34 7.24
CA ALA A 44 11.21 -19.70 8.13
C ALA A 44 11.98 -18.41 8.41
N ALA A 45 11.99 -18.03 9.69
CA ALA A 45 12.63 -16.85 10.19
C ALA A 45 14.05 -16.75 9.61
N ALA A 46 14.36 -15.63 8.95
CA ALA A 46 15.72 -15.13 8.96
C ALA A 46 16.05 -14.88 10.45
N SER A 47 16.73 -15.84 11.04
CA SER A 47 16.82 -16.15 12.48
C SER A 47 17.56 -15.12 13.35
N GLY A 48 17.70 -13.88 12.88
CA GLY A 48 18.26 -12.76 13.65
C GLY A 48 17.30 -11.58 13.84
N TRP A 49 16.45 -11.26 12.85
CA TRP A 49 15.55 -10.10 12.94
C TRP A 49 14.19 -10.42 13.57
N ALA A 50 13.85 -11.70 13.72
CA ALA A 50 12.62 -12.12 14.41
C ALA A 50 12.62 -11.81 15.92
N GLU A 51 13.79 -11.61 16.52
CA GLU A 51 13.95 -11.18 17.92
C GLU A 51 13.87 -9.65 18.06
N THR A 52 14.28 -8.91 17.02
CA THR A 52 14.06 -7.45 16.85
C THR A 52 12.70 -7.13 16.24
N ARG A 53 11.91 -8.16 15.91
CA ARG A 53 10.49 -8.02 15.60
C ARG A 53 9.97 -7.21 16.74
N LEU A 54 9.58 -5.96 16.46
CA LEU A 54 9.03 -5.07 17.45
C LEU A 54 8.15 -5.95 18.32
N LYS A 55 8.55 -6.15 19.58
CA LYS A 55 7.65 -6.77 20.54
C LYS A 55 6.59 -5.71 20.68
N ILE A 56 5.60 -5.74 19.79
CA ILE A 56 4.38 -4.98 19.89
C ILE A 56 3.30 -5.98 20.34
N PRO A 57 3.45 -6.60 21.54
CA PRO A 57 2.48 -7.55 22.05
C PRO A 57 1.10 -6.90 22.26
N HIS A 58 1.02 -5.57 22.23
CA HIS A 58 -0.20 -4.78 22.43
C HIS A 58 -0.97 -4.43 21.14
N LEU A 59 -0.51 -4.78 19.93
CA LEU A 59 -1.25 -4.48 18.69
C LEU A 59 -2.62 -5.15 18.59
N ARG A 60 -2.82 -6.22 19.36
CA ARG A 60 -4.04 -7.02 19.34
C ARG A 60 -5.11 -6.53 20.32
N THR A 61 -4.80 -5.59 21.22
CA THR A 61 -5.73 -5.17 22.27
C THR A 61 -5.73 -3.65 22.39
N ASN A 62 -6.91 -3.06 22.17
CA ASN A 62 -7.23 -1.63 22.29
C ASN A 62 -6.75 -0.73 21.13
N THR A 63 -7.13 -1.08 19.90
CA THR A 63 -7.06 -0.14 18.76
C THR A 63 -8.38 0.58 18.57
N ARG A 64 -8.32 1.87 18.22
CA ARG A 64 -9.51 2.65 17.83
C ARG A 64 -9.26 3.32 16.49
N SER A 65 -10.17 3.15 15.54
CA SER A 65 -10.16 3.92 14.30
C SER A 65 -10.70 5.33 14.54
N HIS A 66 -10.00 6.36 14.06
CA HIS A 66 -10.48 7.75 14.06
C HIS A 66 -10.76 8.19 12.61
N PRO A 67 -11.93 8.78 12.30
CA PRO A 67 -12.29 9.13 10.92
C PRO A 67 -11.27 10.10 10.28
N ASP A 68 -10.78 11.07 11.05
CA ASP A 68 -9.90 12.13 10.54
C ASP A 68 -8.40 11.79 10.57
N LEU A 69 -7.95 10.81 11.36
CA LEU A 69 -6.52 10.50 11.52
C LEU A 69 -6.11 9.30 10.66
N PRO A 70 -4.89 9.25 10.11
CA PRO A 70 -4.46 8.13 9.28
C PRO A 70 -4.35 6.82 10.09
N GLY A 71 -4.88 5.72 9.60
CA GLY A 71 -4.72 4.40 10.26
C GLY A 71 -5.45 4.30 11.60
N VAL A 72 -4.91 3.46 12.50
CA VAL A 72 -5.50 3.19 13.82
C VAL A 72 -4.75 3.94 14.91
N CYS A 73 -5.46 4.33 15.98
CA CYS A 73 -4.87 4.83 17.21
C CYS A 73 -4.53 3.64 18.11
N PHE A 74 -3.33 3.64 18.70
CA PHE A 74 -2.97 2.73 19.78
C PHE A 74 -2.99 3.48 21.11
N GLU A 75 -3.44 2.84 22.19
CA GLU A 75 -3.35 3.43 23.53
C GLU A 75 -1.89 3.68 23.94
N GLN A 76 -1.00 2.77 23.55
CA GLN A 76 0.44 2.93 23.69
C GLN A 76 1.08 2.94 22.30
N ALA A 77 1.87 3.98 22.02
CA ALA A 77 2.62 4.06 20.78
C ALA A 77 3.55 2.85 20.64
N PRO A 78 3.60 2.19 19.47
CA PRO A 78 4.63 1.20 19.21
C PRO A 78 6.02 1.82 19.46
N LEU A 79 6.95 1.06 20.01
CA LEU A 79 8.28 1.58 20.33
C LEU A 79 9.18 1.47 19.09
N ILE A 80 9.14 2.48 18.22
CA ILE A 80 10.05 2.58 17.05
C ILE A 80 11.13 3.60 17.36
N THR A 81 12.38 3.16 17.40
CA THR A 81 13.52 4.05 17.68
C THR A 81 13.98 4.77 16.43
N THR A 82 14.78 5.84 16.60
CA THR A 82 15.42 6.51 15.46
C THR A 82 16.34 5.56 14.69
N ASP A 83 17.05 4.69 15.40
CA ASP A 83 17.94 3.68 14.80
C ASP A 83 17.17 2.71 13.89
N ASP A 84 15.97 2.29 14.30
CA ASP A 84 15.09 1.47 13.47
C ASP A 84 14.70 2.20 12.19
N LEU A 85 14.36 3.49 12.26
CA LEU A 85 14.05 4.30 11.08
C LEU A 85 15.25 4.39 10.13
N PHE A 86 16.46 4.57 10.66
CA PHE A 86 17.68 4.59 9.87
C PHE A 86 17.94 3.25 9.18
N LYS A 87 17.78 2.13 9.90
CA LYS A 87 17.90 0.78 9.35
C LYS A 87 16.88 0.52 8.24
N ILE A 88 15.63 0.97 8.41
CA ILE A 88 14.60 0.87 7.38
C ILE A 88 15.03 1.64 6.13
N ILE A 89 15.43 2.89 6.28
CA ILE A 89 15.85 3.78 5.19
C ILE A 89 17.03 3.14 4.45
N ARG A 90 18.07 2.71 5.15
CA ARG A 90 19.28 2.09 4.58
C ARG A 90 19.06 0.74 3.91
N GLY A 91 17.89 0.12 4.11
CA GLY A 91 17.59 -1.19 3.56
C GLY A 91 18.27 -2.32 4.32
N GLU A 92 18.66 -2.08 5.58
CA GLU A 92 19.29 -3.07 6.46
C GLU A 92 18.26 -4.04 7.07
N THR A 93 16.97 -3.70 6.98
CA THR A 93 15.86 -4.51 7.48
C THR A 93 15.16 -5.27 6.35
N PRO A 94 14.52 -6.43 6.62
CA PRO A 94 13.78 -7.16 5.60
C PRO A 94 12.54 -6.39 5.11
N ASP A 95 12.22 -6.48 3.81
CA ASP A 95 11.09 -5.77 3.18
C ASP A 95 9.75 -6.10 3.87
N GLU A 96 9.53 -7.37 4.22
CA GLU A 96 8.29 -7.82 4.86
C GLU A 96 8.08 -7.21 6.25
N TRP A 97 9.16 -6.92 6.98
CA TRP A 97 9.05 -6.29 8.30
C TRP A 97 8.56 -4.84 8.20
N VAL A 98 9.03 -4.10 7.19
CA VAL A 98 8.53 -2.75 6.90
C VAL A 98 7.06 -2.79 6.50
N ASN A 99 6.68 -3.78 5.69
CA ASN A 99 5.28 -4.02 5.35
C ASN A 99 4.43 -4.32 6.59
N GLU A 100 4.90 -5.18 7.50
CA GLU A 100 4.21 -5.52 8.75
C GLU A 100 3.92 -4.25 9.56
N ILE A 101 4.92 -3.38 9.77
CA ILE A 101 4.76 -2.10 10.48
C ILE A 101 3.67 -1.24 9.83
N VAL A 102 3.78 -0.99 8.52
CA VAL A 102 2.83 -0.11 7.81
C VAL A 102 1.42 -0.69 7.84
N ARG A 103 1.27 -2.01 7.63
CA ARG A 103 -0.02 -2.72 7.67
C ARG A 103 -0.67 -2.61 9.04
N THR A 104 0.09 -2.84 10.09
CA THR A 104 -0.36 -2.71 11.47
C THR A 104 -0.84 -1.30 11.77
N LEU A 105 -0.03 -0.28 11.46
CA LEU A 105 -0.40 1.12 11.70
C LEU A 105 -1.63 1.55 10.89
N LEU A 106 -1.84 0.95 9.70
CA LEU A 106 -3.06 1.14 8.91
C LEU A 106 -4.30 0.47 9.52
N GLY A 107 -4.11 -0.50 10.41
CA GLY A 107 -5.18 -1.24 11.09
C GLY A 107 -5.40 -2.67 10.61
N TRP A 108 -4.59 -3.17 9.68
CA TRP A 108 -4.68 -4.56 9.25
C TRP A 108 -4.11 -5.48 10.33
N GLN A 109 -4.87 -6.52 10.67
CA GLN A 109 -4.45 -7.51 11.65
C GLN A 109 -4.45 -8.89 11.02
N GLN A 110 -3.35 -9.62 11.16
CA GLN A 110 -3.30 -11.02 10.76
C GLN A 110 -3.80 -11.90 11.90
N LEU A 111 -4.85 -12.68 11.63
CA LEU A 111 -5.41 -13.66 12.54
C LEU A 111 -4.57 -14.94 12.52
N ASP A 112 -4.73 -15.78 13.55
CA ASP A 112 -3.90 -16.97 13.75
C ASP A 112 -4.14 -18.06 12.68
N ASP A 113 -5.29 -18.01 12.00
CA ASP A 113 -5.63 -18.86 10.86
C ASP A 113 -5.04 -18.35 9.52
N GLY A 114 -4.32 -17.23 9.55
CA GLY A 114 -3.72 -16.57 8.39
C GLY A 114 -4.67 -15.65 7.62
N SER A 115 -5.93 -15.50 8.05
CA SER A 115 -6.86 -14.54 7.49
C SER A 115 -6.55 -13.11 7.97
N TRP A 116 -7.04 -12.12 7.22
CA TRP A 116 -6.87 -10.71 7.56
C TRP A 116 -8.15 -10.17 8.20
N ASN A 117 -8.03 -9.61 9.39
CA ASN A 117 -9.04 -8.75 9.99
C ASN A 117 -8.77 -7.31 9.52
N ASP A 118 -9.81 -6.68 8.96
CA ASP A 118 -9.78 -5.32 8.48
C ASP A 118 -10.67 -4.37 9.27
N ASP A 119 -11.33 -4.79 10.35
CA ASP A 119 -12.39 -4.04 11.07
C ASP A 119 -12.02 -2.57 11.36
N GLN A 120 -10.75 -2.31 11.67
CA GLN A 120 -10.24 -0.98 12.03
C GLN A 120 -9.66 -0.18 10.84
N VAL A 121 -9.48 -0.82 9.68
CA VAL A 121 -8.95 -0.21 8.45
C VAL A 121 -9.97 0.77 7.87
N LYS A 122 -9.52 1.91 7.37
CA LYS A 122 -10.41 2.87 6.69
C LYS A 122 -11.05 2.26 5.43
N SER A 123 -12.32 2.58 5.19
CA SER A 123 -13.09 2.12 4.02
C SER A 123 -12.36 2.37 2.69
N ALA A 124 -11.70 3.52 2.56
CA ALA A 124 -10.91 3.89 1.38
C ALA A 124 -9.79 2.89 1.02
N TRP A 125 -9.30 2.10 1.99
CA TRP A 125 -8.35 1.03 1.72
C TRP A 125 -9.05 -0.31 1.46
N LYS A 126 -10.09 -0.63 2.23
CA LYS A 126 -10.89 -1.87 2.09
C LYS A 126 -11.51 -2.04 0.71
N GLU A 127 -12.11 -0.97 0.19
CA GLU A 127 -12.84 -0.99 -1.09
C GLU A 127 -11.95 -1.40 -2.26
N ILE A 128 -10.64 -1.16 -2.17
CA ILE A 128 -9.70 -1.49 -3.25
C ILE A 128 -8.89 -2.75 -2.96
N TYR A 129 -8.71 -3.08 -1.69
CA TYR A 129 -7.96 -4.25 -1.26
C TYR A 129 -8.84 -5.18 -0.41
N PRO A 130 -9.85 -5.84 -1.02
CA PRO A 130 -10.78 -6.70 -0.28
C PRO A 130 -10.15 -8.01 0.21
N ASP A 131 -9.09 -8.48 -0.47
CA ASP A 131 -8.45 -9.77 -0.17
C ASP A 131 -7.38 -9.68 0.93
N GLY A 132 -7.02 -8.46 1.37
CA GLY A 132 -5.99 -8.22 2.38
C GLY A 132 -5.07 -7.05 2.03
N PRO A 133 -4.12 -6.72 2.92
CA PRO A 133 -3.26 -5.56 2.76
C PRO A 133 -2.34 -5.67 1.54
N PRO A 134 -2.06 -4.54 0.85
CA PRO A 134 -1.09 -4.52 -0.23
C PRO A 134 0.36 -4.71 0.25
N ASP A 135 1.25 -4.97 -0.70
CA ASP A 135 2.69 -4.84 -0.55
C ASP A 135 3.13 -3.41 -0.90
N PHE A 136 3.96 -2.82 -0.05
CA PHE A 136 4.38 -1.42 -0.13
C PHE A 136 5.81 -1.27 -0.64
N ILE A 137 6.69 -2.21 -0.32
CA ILE A 137 8.12 -2.14 -0.67
C ILE A 137 8.39 -2.93 -1.96
N GLY A 138 7.76 -4.08 -2.14
CA GLY A 138 8.11 -5.04 -3.19
C GLY A 138 9.34 -5.87 -2.84
N SER A 139 9.81 -6.66 -3.81
CA SER A 139 11.05 -7.43 -3.70
C SER A 139 12.21 -6.69 -4.38
N VAL A 140 13.41 -6.82 -3.82
CA VAL A 140 14.65 -6.25 -4.40
C VAL A 140 14.98 -6.84 -5.77
N ASP A 141 14.62 -8.09 -6.02
CA ASP A 141 15.10 -8.87 -7.18
C ASP A 141 14.15 -8.87 -8.38
N ASP A 142 12.91 -8.38 -8.22
CA ASP A 142 11.87 -8.49 -9.26
C ASP A 142 11.05 -7.19 -9.41
N TYR A 143 11.47 -6.36 -10.36
CA TYR A 143 10.75 -5.16 -10.79
C TYR A 143 9.92 -5.38 -12.06
N SER A 144 9.50 -6.62 -12.34
CA SER A 144 8.63 -6.90 -13.49
C SER A 144 7.33 -6.07 -13.40
N PRO A 145 6.81 -5.54 -14.52
CA PRO A 145 5.63 -4.67 -14.49
C PRO A 145 4.40 -5.29 -13.80
N ALA A 146 4.26 -6.62 -13.87
CA ALA A 146 3.16 -7.34 -13.24
C ALA A 146 3.22 -7.28 -11.70
N ARG A 147 4.42 -7.37 -11.11
CA ARG A 147 4.61 -7.29 -9.65
C ARG A 147 4.79 -5.87 -9.16
N ASP A 148 5.45 -5.01 -9.94
CA ASP A 148 5.80 -3.66 -9.53
C ASP A 148 4.64 -2.67 -9.59
N ARG A 149 3.71 -2.87 -10.53
CA ARG A 149 2.52 -2.02 -10.70
C ARG A 149 1.62 -1.96 -9.46
N PRO A 150 1.20 -3.08 -8.82
CA PRO A 150 0.39 -3.00 -7.61
C PRO A 150 1.11 -2.29 -6.46
N VAL A 151 2.42 -2.51 -6.29
CA VAL A 151 3.24 -1.83 -5.28
C VAL A 151 3.28 -0.32 -5.51
N LYS A 152 3.50 0.12 -6.76
CA LYS A 152 3.46 1.54 -7.14
C LYS A 152 2.11 2.18 -6.80
N ILE A 153 1.00 1.50 -7.07
CA ILE A 153 -0.35 2.01 -6.77
C ILE A 153 -0.55 2.15 -5.27
N ALA A 154 -0.15 1.15 -4.48
CA ALA A 154 -0.23 1.18 -3.02
C ALA A 154 0.61 2.34 -2.44
N MET A 155 1.85 2.51 -2.92
CA MET A 155 2.75 3.60 -2.53
C MET A 155 2.22 4.99 -2.88
N GLN A 156 1.65 5.17 -4.08
CA GLN A 156 1.03 6.43 -4.48
C GLN A 156 -0.12 6.80 -3.54
N ARG A 157 -0.91 5.83 -3.11
CA ARG A 157 -1.99 6.06 -2.14
C ARG A 157 -1.47 6.38 -0.75
N LEU A 158 -0.44 5.67 -0.30
CA LEU A 158 0.22 5.96 0.97
C LEU A 158 0.72 7.41 0.96
N THR A 159 1.36 7.85 -0.13
CA THR A 159 1.83 9.23 -0.30
C THR A 159 0.70 10.24 -0.31
N ARG A 160 -0.42 9.93 -0.99
CA ARG A 160 -1.60 10.81 -1.03
C ARG A 160 -2.32 10.92 0.31
N SER A 161 -2.15 9.94 1.20
CA SER A 161 -2.72 9.99 2.56
C SER A 161 -2.01 10.98 3.50
N ILE A 162 -0.83 11.48 3.10
CA ILE A 162 -0.03 12.43 3.88
C ILE A 162 -0.39 13.86 3.44
N PRO A 163 -0.89 14.72 4.35
CA PRO A 163 -1.10 16.14 4.08
C PRO A 163 0.20 16.85 3.69
N PRO A 164 0.14 17.95 2.92
CA PRO A 164 1.34 18.64 2.43
C PRO A 164 2.30 19.06 3.54
N ASP A 165 1.78 19.45 4.70
CA ASP A 165 2.55 19.93 5.85
C ASP A 165 3.49 18.88 6.44
N TYR A 166 3.16 17.59 6.27
CA TYR A 166 3.94 16.47 6.82
C TYR A 166 4.83 15.79 5.78
N LYS A 167 4.87 16.27 4.53
CA LYS A 167 5.64 15.61 3.47
C LYS A 167 7.15 15.69 3.67
N GLN A 168 7.64 16.64 4.47
CA GLN A 168 9.07 16.81 4.76
C GLN A 168 9.48 16.28 6.14
N SER A 169 8.63 15.49 6.81
CA SER A 169 8.86 15.01 8.19
C SER A 169 10.19 14.29 8.38
N ILE A 170 10.65 13.54 7.37
CA ILE A 170 11.97 12.89 7.38
C ILE A 170 13.10 13.89 7.59
N ARG A 171 13.08 15.01 6.86
CA ARG A 171 14.15 16.01 6.96
C ARG A 171 14.09 16.75 8.29
N GLU A 172 12.90 16.99 8.83
CA GLU A 172 12.71 17.68 10.10
C GLU A 172 13.14 16.82 11.30
N ILE A 173 12.78 15.54 11.29
CA ILE A 173 13.02 14.63 12.43
C ILE A 173 14.40 13.96 12.31
N LEU A 174 14.71 13.39 11.14
CA LEU A 174 15.98 12.67 10.94
C LEU A 174 17.13 13.59 10.53
N GLY A 175 16.87 14.80 10.04
CA GLY A 175 17.91 15.76 9.65
C GLY A 175 18.83 16.17 10.82
N PRO A 176 18.28 16.63 11.96
CA PRO A 176 19.07 16.89 13.17
C PRO A 176 19.85 15.67 13.67
N LEU A 177 19.33 14.47 13.42
CA LEU A 177 19.91 13.18 13.80
C LEU A 177 20.95 12.67 12.78
N GLY A 178 21.25 13.45 11.73
CA GLY A 178 22.33 13.19 10.78
C GLY A 178 21.90 12.67 9.39
N PHE A 179 20.59 12.58 9.10
CA PHE A 179 20.11 12.20 7.77
C PHE A 179 20.18 13.37 6.79
N ARG A 180 21.11 13.30 5.83
CA ARG A 180 21.27 14.32 4.78
C ARG A 180 20.56 14.02 3.46
N GLY A 181 19.88 12.87 3.37
CA GLY A 181 19.29 12.36 2.13
C GLY A 181 20.21 11.39 1.39
N TRP A 182 19.71 10.87 0.26
CA TRP A 182 20.42 9.94 -0.60
C TRP A 182 21.25 10.66 -1.66
N LYS A 183 22.42 10.09 -1.97
CA LYS A 183 23.12 10.42 -3.22
C LYS A 183 22.36 9.83 -4.40
N VAL A 184 22.42 10.49 -5.55
CA VAL A 184 21.71 10.04 -6.77
C VAL A 184 22.12 8.61 -7.17
N GLU A 185 23.38 8.26 -6.97
CA GLU A 185 23.95 6.94 -7.28
C GLU A 185 23.40 5.80 -6.39
N GLU A 186 22.87 6.13 -5.20
CA GLU A 186 22.32 5.18 -4.24
C GLU A 186 20.79 5.09 -4.32
N LEU A 187 20.17 5.83 -5.24
CA LEU A 187 18.72 5.93 -5.34
C LEU A 187 18.14 4.74 -6.08
N THR A 188 17.73 3.71 -5.33
CA THR A 188 16.98 2.57 -5.88
C THR A 188 15.47 2.72 -5.66
N PRO A 189 14.62 2.07 -6.47
CA PRO A 189 13.16 2.06 -6.24
C PRO A 189 12.80 1.56 -4.84
N ASN A 190 13.46 0.51 -4.35
CA ASN A 190 13.26 -0.03 -3.01
C ASN A 190 13.60 1.00 -1.91
N ARG A 191 14.76 1.68 -1.99
CA ARG A 191 15.15 2.74 -1.03
C ARG A 191 14.17 3.92 -1.04
N THR A 192 13.68 4.29 -2.21
CA THR A 192 12.69 5.38 -2.34
C THR A 192 11.35 5.01 -1.70
N ARG A 193 10.90 3.75 -1.85
CA ARG A 193 9.69 3.24 -1.19
C ARG A 193 9.85 3.18 0.32
N ARG A 194 11.00 2.73 0.81
CA ARG A 194 11.32 2.70 2.25
C ARG A 194 11.33 4.09 2.87
N ALA A 195 11.93 5.07 2.19
CA ALA A 195 11.83 6.47 2.61
C ALA A 195 10.37 6.93 2.64
N THR A 196 9.56 6.58 1.64
CA THR A 196 8.13 6.94 1.63
C THR A 196 7.37 6.29 2.79
N ALA A 197 7.65 5.02 3.10
CA ALA A 197 7.09 4.32 4.25
C ALA A 197 7.48 4.97 5.58
N VAL A 198 8.76 5.34 5.76
CA VAL A 198 9.21 6.06 6.97
C VAL A 198 8.56 7.42 7.10
N ASN A 199 8.39 8.16 5.99
CA ASN A 199 7.70 9.45 6.04
C ASN A 199 6.26 9.28 6.54
N TRP A 200 5.58 8.24 6.08
CA TRP A 200 4.24 7.91 6.53
C TRP A 200 4.19 7.49 8.00
N ILE A 201 5.16 6.69 8.45
CA ILE A 201 5.29 6.30 9.87
C ILE A 201 5.47 7.56 10.73
N LEU A 202 6.39 8.46 10.37
CA LEU A 202 6.62 9.72 11.10
C LEU A 202 5.37 10.59 11.16
N TYR A 203 4.63 10.69 10.05
CA TYR A 203 3.35 11.39 10.00
C TYR A 203 2.33 10.76 10.96
N TRP A 204 2.22 9.43 10.97
CA TRP A 204 1.34 8.71 11.89
C TRP A 204 1.70 9.03 13.35
N TYR A 205 2.98 8.97 13.75
CA TYR A 205 3.39 9.33 15.11
C TYR A 205 3.06 10.78 15.46
N ARG A 206 3.32 11.74 14.56
CA ARG A 206 3.03 13.15 14.83
C ARG A 206 1.55 13.42 15.10
N VAL A 207 0.68 12.68 14.43
CA VAL A 207 -0.78 12.87 14.54
C VAL A 207 -1.37 12.13 15.74
N HIS A 208 -0.91 10.90 16.01
CA HIS A 208 -1.44 10.07 17.09
C HIS A 208 -0.75 10.30 18.43
N HIS A 209 0.54 10.63 18.41
CA HIS A 209 1.40 10.77 19.58
C HIS A 209 2.31 12.01 19.42
N PRO A 210 1.75 13.23 19.49
CA PRO A 210 2.53 14.46 19.32
C PRO A 210 3.65 14.62 20.35
N ASP A 211 3.50 14.00 21.53
CA ASP A 211 4.49 14.02 22.61
C ASP A 211 5.61 12.98 22.45
N TYR A 212 5.59 12.17 21.38
CA TYR A 212 6.60 11.15 21.14
C TYR A 212 7.97 11.78 20.85
N GLN A 213 8.94 11.51 21.70
CA GLN A 213 10.31 11.99 21.54
C GLN A 213 11.16 10.94 20.82
N TRP A 214 11.77 11.36 19.72
CA TRP A 214 12.71 10.53 18.97
C TRP A 214 14.07 10.54 19.67
N SER A 215 14.49 9.38 20.18
CA SER A 215 15.79 9.13 20.82
C SER A 215 16.83 8.63 19.82
#